data_AF-A0A4W2HUG7-F1
#
_entry.id   AF-A0A4W2HUG7-F1
#
_cell.length_a   1.000
_cell.length_b   1.000
_cell.length_c   1.000
_cell.angle_alpha   90.00
_cell.angle_beta   90.00
_cell.angle_gamma   90.00
#
_symmetry.space_group_name_H-M   'P 1'
#
loop_
_entity.id
_entity.type
_entity.pdbx_description
1 polymer ?
#
loop_
_entity_poly.entity_id
_entity_poly.type
_entity_poly.pdbx_seq_one_letter_code
_entity_poly.pdbx_strand_id
1 'polypeptide(L)'
;RIKDCPNILKNPLLRKLISQIEVVPSASALIIKALKEPPRDRKKQKNIKHSGNITFDEIVNIAWQMRNRSLARELSRTIKEILGTAQSVGCTVDGRHPHDIIDDINSGAVERPAS
;
A
#
# COMPACT_ATOMS: atom_id res chain seq x y z
N ARG A 1 -37.88 -3.32 5.93
CA ARG A 1 -37.75 -4.32 7.00
C ARG A 1 -37.44 -5.73 6.43
N ILE A 2 -36.64 -5.82 5.35
CA ILE A 2 -36.18 -7.07 4.70
C ILE A 2 -34.64 -7.24 4.91
N LYS A 3 -33.98 -6.25 5.51
CA LYS A 3 -32.52 -6.23 5.70
C LYS A 3 -32.06 -7.06 6.91
N ASP A 4 -33.00 -7.58 7.70
CA ASP A 4 -32.73 -8.17 9.02
C ASP A 4 -32.67 -9.71 9.00
N CYS A 5 -32.69 -10.34 7.82
CA CYS A 5 -32.57 -11.80 7.67
C CYS A 5 -31.14 -12.18 7.21
N PRO A 6 -30.23 -12.57 8.12
CA PRO A 6 -28.82 -12.83 7.81
C PRO A 6 -28.58 -14.06 6.91
N ASN A 7 -29.60 -14.89 6.65
CA ASN A 7 -29.49 -16.11 5.83
C ASN A 7 -29.82 -15.91 4.34
N ILE A 8 -30.43 -14.78 3.94
CA ILE A 8 -30.78 -14.51 2.53
C ILE A 8 -29.58 -14.01 1.71
N LEU A 9 -28.62 -13.34 2.37
CA LEU A 9 -27.39 -12.82 1.74
C LEU A 9 -26.35 -13.90 1.38
N LYS A 10 -26.56 -15.15 1.81
CA LYS A 10 -25.65 -16.27 1.53
C LYS A 10 -25.96 -17.00 0.23
N ASN A 11 -27.07 -16.68 -0.44
CA ASN A 11 -27.49 -17.33 -1.68
C ASN A 11 -26.80 -16.66 -2.89
N PRO A 12 -25.96 -17.37 -3.67
CA PRO A 12 -25.14 -16.76 -4.72
C PRO A 12 -25.96 -16.11 -5.85
N LEU A 13 -27.19 -16.58 -6.09
CA LEU A 13 -28.08 -16.03 -7.12
C LEU A 13 -28.64 -14.64 -6.76
N LEU A 14 -28.89 -14.38 -5.48
CA LEU A 14 -29.39 -13.08 -5.00
C LEU A 14 -28.27 -12.05 -4.79
N ARG A 15 -27.01 -12.50 -4.65
CA ARG A 15 -25.84 -11.62 -4.48
C ARG A 15 -25.62 -10.67 -5.66
N LYS A 16 -25.94 -11.11 -6.89
CA LYS A 16 -25.75 -10.32 -8.12
C LYS A 16 -26.70 -9.11 -8.22
N LEU A 17 -27.84 -9.15 -7.53
CA LEU A 17 -28.87 -8.10 -7.54
C LEU A 17 -28.68 -7.06 -6.42
N ILE A 18 -27.81 -7.35 -5.44
CA ILE A 18 -27.50 -6.46 -4.32
C ILE A 18 -26.11 -5.86 -4.57
N SER A 19 -26.01 -4.53 -4.61
CA SER A 19 -24.73 -3.84 -4.78
C SER A 19 -23.85 -4.06 -3.55
N GLN A 20 -22.75 -4.78 -3.71
CA GLN A 20 -21.74 -4.96 -2.68
C GLN A 20 -20.56 -4.02 -2.95
N ILE A 21 -20.14 -3.28 -1.92
CA ILE A 21 -19.01 -2.36 -2.00
C ILE A 21 -17.86 -3.00 -1.22
N GLU A 22 -16.80 -3.36 -1.92
CA GLU A 22 -15.56 -3.82 -1.32
C GLU A 22 -14.45 -2.80 -1.63
N VAL A 23 -13.67 -2.43 -0.62
CA VAL A 23 -12.59 -1.46 -0.77
C VAL A 23 -11.29 -2.21 -1.03
N VAL A 24 -10.69 -1.93 -2.18
CA VAL A 24 -9.43 -2.54 -2.58
C VAL A 24 -8.28 -1.55 -2.24
N PRO A 25 -7.33 -1.91 -1.36
CA PRO A 25 -6.35 -0.95 -0.83
C PRO A 25 -5.27 -0.59 -1.84
N SER A 26 -5.00 0.68 -2.13
CA SER A 26 -3.90 1.09 -3.03
C SER A 26 -2.54 1.12 -2.31
N ALA A 27 -1.43 0.98 -3.05
CA ALA A 27 -0.06 1.12 -2.53
C ALA A 27 0.12 2.47 -1.81
N SER A 28 -0.24 3.57 -2.48
CA SER A 28 -0.16 4.91 -1.92
C SER A 28 -1.04 5.09 -0.67
N ALA A 29 -2.18 4.41 -0.60
CA ALA A 29 -3.05 4.46 0.56
C ALA A 29 -2.44 3.75 1.78
N LEU A 30 -1.73 2.64 1.58
CA LEU A 30 -1.02 1.93 2.64
C LEU A 30 0.18 2.73 3.16
N ILE A 31 0.93 3.36 2.26
CA ILE A 31 2.07 4.23 2.61
C ILE A 31 1.60 5.43 3.44
N ILE A 32 0.56 6.15 3.00
CA ILE A 32 0.01 7.30 3.74
C ILE A 32 -0.55 6.86 5.11
N LYS A 33 -1.09 5.63 5.20
CA LYS A 33 -1.56 5.06 6.46
C LYS A 33 -0.42 4.77 7.42
N ALA A 34 0.72 4.27 6.92
CA ALA A 34 1.93 4.05 7.71
C ALA A 34 2.49 5.36 8.28
N LEU A 35 2.44 6.45 7.50
CA LEU A 35 2.87 7.78 7.91
C LEU A 35 2.02 8.44 9.01
N LYS A 36 0.83 7.90 9.31
CA LYS A 36 -0.11 8.41 10.33
C LYS A 36 -0.34 9.93 10.25
N GLU A 37 -0.35 10.47 9.04
CA GLU A 37 -0.55 11.90 8.87
C GLU A 37 -1.99 12.31 9.24
N PRO A 38 -2.17 13.49 9.85
CA PRO A 38 -3.48 13.96 10.26
C PRO A 38 -4.42 14.14 9.05
N PRO A 39 -5.75 13.99 9.27
CA PRO A 39 -6.74 14.16 8.22
C PRO A 39 -6.62 15.56 7.61
N ARG A 40 -6.34 15.59 6.30
CA ARG A 40 -6.01 16.83 5.59
C ARG A 40 -7.26 17.59 5.17
N ASP A 41 -7.20 18.90 5.30
CA ASP A 41 -8.25 19.82 4.89
C ASP A 41 -8.16 20.08 3.37
N ARG A 42 -8.95 19.34 2.58
CA ARG A 42 -8.81 19.23 1.11
C ARG A 42 -8.95 20.57 0.34
N LYS A 43 -9.42 21.65 0.98
CA LYS A 43 -9.71 22.93 0.33
C LYS A 43 -8.60 23.97 0.42
N LYS A 44 -7.74 23.93 1.43
CA LYS A 44 -6.80 25.03 1.75
C LYS A 44 -5.50 24.96 0.94
N GLN A 45 -4.98 23.77 0.69
CA GLN A 45 -3.74 23.59 -0.05
C GLN A 45 -3.84 22.37 -0.97
N LYS A 46 -3.54 22.57 -2.25
CA LYS A 46 -3.42 21.50 -3.25
C LYS A 46 -1.96 21.01 -3.26
N ASN A 47 -1.75 19.71 -3.47
CA ASN A 47 -0.43 19.07 -3.63
C ASN A 47 0.55 19.29 -2.47
N ILE A 48 0.12 19.06 -1.22
CA ILE A 48 1.03 19.05 -0.07
C ILE A 48 1.97 17.85 -0.20
N LYS A 49 3.28 18.09 -0.15
CA LYS A 49 4.30 17.04 -0.15
C LYS A 49 4.31 16.34 1.21
N HIS A 50 4.33 15.02 1.21
CA HIS A 50 4.41 14.20 2.42
C HIS A 50 5.87 14.01 2.79
N SER A 51 6.40 14.80 3.71
CA SER A 51 7.78 14.65 4.19
C SER A 51 7.85 13.68 5.38
N GLY A 52 7.23 12.52 5.22
CA GLY A 52 7.15 11.50 6.24
C GLY A 52 8.29 10.48 6.14
N ASN A 53 8.75 9.95 7.27
CA ASN A 53 9.76 8.89 7.32
C ASN A 53 9.09 7.54 7.64
N ILE A 54 9.42 6.51 6.87
CA ILE A 54 8.92 5.14 7.02
C ILE A 54 10.11 4.23 7.32
N THR A 55 9.92 3.20 8.14
CA THR A 55 10.97 2.19 8.37
C THR A 55 10.96 1.12 7.27
N PHE A 56 12.11 0.53 6.97
CA PHE A 56 12.18 -0.53 5.97
C PHE A 56 11.24 -1.72 6.28
N ASP A 57 11.04 -2.06 7.56
CA ASP A 57 10.13 -3.13 7.99
C ASP A 57 8.66 -2.87 7.59
N GLU A 58 8.20 -1.62 7.69
CA GLU A 58 6.86 -1.25 7.26
C GLU A 58 6.69 -1.43 5.75
N ILE A 59 7.74 -1.17 4.97
CA ILE A 59 7.74 -1.37 3.52
C ILE A 59 7.66 -2.85 3.17
N VAL A 60 8.40 -3.70 3.87
CA VAL A 60 8.33 -5.16 3.69
C VAL A 60 6.92 -5.67 4.02
N ASN A 61 6.31 -5.18 5.10
CA ASN A 61 4.93 -5.54 5.47
C ASN A 61 3.90 -5.08 4.41
N ILE A 62 4.06 -3.88 3.86
CA ILE A 62 3.20 -3.39 2.76
C ILE A 62 3.41 -4.25 1.51
N ALA A 63 4.64 -4.61 1.18
CA ALA A 63 4.96 -5.48 0.05
C ALA A 63 4.28 -6.86 0.19
N TRP A 64 4.25 -7.43 1.40
CA TRP A 64 3.51 -8.66 1.69
C TRP A 64 2.01 -8.52 1.46
N GLN A 65 1.40 -7.46 1.97
CA GLN A 65 -0.03 -7.19 1.76
C GLN A 65 -0.37 -6.99 0.26
N MET A 66 0.56 -6.41 -0.49
CA MET A 66 0.41 -6.15 -1.93
C MET A 66 0.81 -7.33 -2.82
N ARG A 67 1.35 -8.41 -2.26
CA ARG A 67 1.84 -9.57 -3.02
C ARG A 67 0.79 -10.17 -3.95
N ASN A 68 -0.46 -10.26 -3.48
CA ASN A 68 -1.57 -10.80 -4.28
C ASN A 68 -1.97 -9.90 -5.47
N ARG A 69 -1.50 -8.65 -5.50
CA ARG A 69 -1.83 -7.66 -6.55
C ARG A 69 -0.64 -7.32 -7.43
N SER A 70 0.57 -7.42 -6.90
CA SER A 70 1.80 -7.19 -7.65
C SER A 70 1.97 -8.31 -8.68
N LEU A 71 2.24 -7.94 -9.92
CA LEU A 71 2.52 -8.86 -11.03
C LEU A 71 3.97 -9.37 -11.00
N ALA A 72 4.73 -9.00 -9.96
CA ALA A 72 6.13 -9.32 -9.85
C ALA A 72 6.35 -10.78 -9.42
N ARG A 73 7.25 -11.48 -10.11
CA ARG A 73 7.59 -12.88 -9.79
C ARG A 73 8.23 -13.03 -8.40
N GLU A 74 8.94 -12.01 -7.94
CA GLU A 74 9.72 -12.05 -6.70
C GLU A 74 9.36 -10.90 -5.77
N LEU A 75 9.42 -11.15 -4.46
CA LEU A 75 9.12 -10.14 -3.43
C LEU A 75 10.06 -8.93 -3.51
N SER A 76 11.33 -9.16 -3.85
CA SER A 76 12.33 -8.10 -4.09
C SER A 76 11.84 -7.05 -5.07
N ARG A 77 11.14 -7.48 -6.12
CA ARG A 77 10.63 -6.60 -7.16
C ARG A 77 9.35 -5.91 -6.72
N THR A 78 8.50 -6.56 -5.92
CA THR A 78 7.38 -5.89 -5.23
C THR A 78 7.87 -4.81 -4.27
N ILE A 79 8.95 -5.04 -3.50
CA ILE A 79 9.54 -4.03 -2.61
C ILE A 79 10.02 -2.81 -3.41
N LYS A 80 10.67 -3.02 -4.57
CA LYS A 80 11.06 -1.92 -5.48
C LYS A 80 9.87 -1.11 -6.00
N GLU A 81 8.74 -1.75 -6.28
CA GLU A 81 7.50 -1.05 -6.68
C GLU A 81 6.96 -0.15 -5.56
N ILE A 82 6.98 -0.64 -4.32
CA ILE A 82 6.54 0.14 -3.15
C ILE A 82 7.51 1.30 -2.89
N LEU A 83 8.82 1.09 -3.00
CA LEU A 83 9.83 2.15 -2.89
C LEU A 83 9.67 3.23 -3.96
N GLY A 84 9.39 2.85 -5.20
CA GLY A 84 9.08 3.81 -6.27
C GLY A 84 7.82 4.62 -5.98
N THR A 85 6.81 3.99 -5.38
CA THR A 85 5.60 4.70 -4.94
C THR A 85 5.90 5.67 -3.80
N ALA A 86 6.74 5.27 -2.83
CA ALA A 86 7.16 6.13 -1.72
C ALA A 86 7.86 7.41 -2.20
N GLN A 87 8.69 7.31 -3.26
CA GLN A 87 9.32 8.45 -3.89
C GLN A 87 8.30 9.45 -4.45
N SER A 88 7.27 8.98 -5.17
CA SER A 88 6.22 9.84 -5.73
C SER A 88 5.37 10.56 -4.67
N VAL A 89 5.20 9.92 -3.50
CA VAL A 89 4.48 10.49 -2.36
C VAL A 89 5.36 11.52 -1.62
N GLY A 90 6.68 11.37 -1.68
CA GLY A 90 7.68 12.26 -1.07
C GLY A 90 8.29 11.72 0.23
N CYS A 91 8.13 10.43 0.53
CA CYS A 91 8.57 9.84 1.79
C CYS A 91 10.06 9.52 1.77
N THR A 92 10.69 9.62 2.93
CA THR A 92 12.02 9.06 3.18
C THR A 92 11.90 7.69 3.84
N VAL A 93 12.91 6.85 3.66
CA VAL A 93 12.97 5.52 4.27
C VAL A 93 14.24 5.44 5.10
N ASP A 94 14.09 5.24 6.41
CA ASP A 94 15.21 5.25 7.37
C ASP A 94 16.16 6.45 7.19
N GLY A 95 15.60 7.62 6.88
CA GLY A 95 16.34 8.86 6.66
C GLY A 95 17.12 8.92 5.33
N ARG A 96 17.03 7.89 4.48
CA ARG A 96 17.62 7.86 3.13
C ARG A 96 16.58 8.14 2.06
N HIS A 97 17.07 8.51 0.87
CA HIS A 97 16.21 8.69 -0.28
C HIS A 97 15.83 7.31 -0.87
N PRO A 98 14.56 7.07 -1.28
CA PRO A 98 14.14 5.76 -1.79
C PRO A 98 14.94 5.28 -3.01
N HIS A 99 15.49 6.20 -3.80
CA HIS A 99 16.32 5.86 -4.96
C HIS A 99 17.63 5.17 -4.56
N ASP A 100 18.28 5.63 -3.50
CA ASP A 100 19.56 5.06 -3.03
C ASP A 100 19.33 3.61 -2.57
N ILE A 101 18.21 3.35 -1.90
CA ILE A 101 17.83 2.01 -1.46
C ILE A 101 17.49 1.10 -2.65
N ILE A 102 16.86 1.64 -3.69
CA ILE A 102 16.61 0.87 -4.93
C ILE A 102 17.94 0.46 -5.57
N ASP A 103 18.93 1.35 -5.58
CA ASP A 103 20.27 1.08 -6.11
C ASP A 103 21.02 0.07 -5.24
N ASP A 104 20.91 0.15 -3.92
CA ASP A 104 21.46 -0.84 -2.98
C ASP A 104 20.80 -2.24 -3.13
N ILE A 105 19.51 -2.30 -3.45
CA ILE A 105 18.82 -3.56 -3.76
C ILE A 105 19.21 -4.08 -5.15
N ASN A 106 19.54 -3.19 -6.10
CA ASN A 106 20.05 -3.59 -7.42
C ASN A 106 21.48 -4.15 -7.34
N SER A 107 22.33 -3.58 -6.48
CA SER A 107 23.69 -4.05 -6.22
C SER A 107 23.73 -5.31 -5.35
N GLY A 108 22.61 -5.68 -4.71
CA GLY A 108 22.50 -6.86 -3.85
C GLY A 108 22.99 -6.63 -2.43
N ALA A 109 23.19 -5.38 -2.01
CA ALA A 109 23.68 -5.01 -0.69
C ALA A 109 22.60 -5.12 0.41
N VAL A 110 21.31 -5.11 0.05
CA VAL A 110 20.19 -5.25 0.99
C VAL A 110 19.64 -6.67 0.95
N GLU A 111 19.59 -7.32 2.12
CA GLU A 111 19.08 -8.68 2.26
C GLU A 111 17.66 -8.81 1.70
N ARG A 112 17.50 -9.76 0.78
CA ARG A 112 16.20 -10.16 0.26
C ARG A 112 15.50 -10.95 1.36
N PRO A 113 14.36 -10.48 1.92
CA PRO A 113 13.54 -11.37 2.71
C PRO A 113 13.09 -12.51 1.79
N ALA A 114 13.58 -13.71 2.09
CA ALA A 114 13.29 -14.92 1.35
C ALA A 114 12.10 -15.64 1.99
N SER A 115 11.14 -15.98 1.13
CA SER A 115 9.90 -16.75 1.37
C SER A 115 8.71 -16.00 1.93
#